data_AF-A0A968YAM3-F1
#
_entry.id   AF-A0A968YAM3-F1
#
_cell.length_a   1.000
_cell.length_b   1.000
_cell.length_c   1.000
_cell.angle_alpha   90.00
_cell.angle_beta   90.00
_cell.angle_gamma   90.00
#
_symmetry.space_group_name_H-M   'P 1'
#
loop_
_entity.id
_entity.type
_entity.pdbx_description
1 polymer ?
#
loop_
_entity_poly.entity_id
_entity_poly.type
_entity_poly.pdbx_seq_one_letter_code
_entity_poly.pdbx_strand_id
1 'polypeptide(L)'
;MSSFIQQYRSAIREFPQQGVWADEKQVDVISNRANLLSLQYSHYWYTGGAHPNSSRTYWNFNPQTGKPIRLSDLLVKGYAPKLNTIAEKHFRQVRKLAANESLNRAGFWFEKDQFQVNTNFVISPQGLIFFFNPYEIAPYASGSTEIQIPYTEFQNLIKDKTLLPPP
;
A
#
# COMPACT_ATOMS: atom_id res chain seq x y z
N MET A 1 -23.82 7.87 2.91
CA MET A 1 -24.21 7.54 4.31
C MET A 1 -25.59 6.90 4.42
N SER A 2 -26.58 7.27 3.59
CA SER A 2 -27.92 6.63 3.62
C SER A 2 -27.92 5.11 3.40
N SER A 3 -26.99 4.60 2.58
CA SER A 3 -26.90 3.16 2.27
C SER A 3 -26.43 2.28 3.43
N PHE A 4 -25.42 2.70 4.20
CA PHE A 4 -24.86 1.87 5.28
C PHE A 4 -25.87 1.60 6.40
N ILE A 5 -26.53 2.66 6.90
CA ILE A 5 -27.54 2.52 7.96
C ILE A 5 -28.76 1.72 7.45
N GLN A 6 -29.17 1.92 6.19
CA GLN A 6 -30.28 1.17 5.61
C GLN A 6 -29.94 -0.32 5.48
N GLN A 7 -28.73 -0.65 5.02
CA GLN A 7 -28.24 -2.02 4.93
C GLN A 7 -28.14 -2.67 6.31
N TYR A 8 -27.58 -1.96 7.30
CA TYR A 8 -27.54 -2.45 8.68
C TYR A 8 -28.94 -2.76 9.22
N ARG A 9 -29.90 -1.84 9.05
CA ARG A 9 -31.28 -2.04 9.48
C ARG A 9 -31.96 -3.22 8.78
N SER A 10 -31.63 -3.48 7.52
CA SER A 10 -32.10 -4.66 6.80
C SER A 10 -31.48 -5.93 7.36
N ALA A 11 -30.16 -5.94 7.57
CA ALA A 11 -29.41 -7.08 8.05
C ALA A 11 -29.87 -7.53 9.44
N ILE A 12 -30.04 -6.62 10.40
CA ILE A 12 -30.49 -6.97 11.76
C ILE A 12 -31.94 -7.45 11.83
N ARG A 13 -32.77 -7.18 10.82
CA ARG A 13 -34.13 -7.76 10.74
C ARG A 13 -34.07 -9.23 10.34
N GLU A 14 -33.13 -9.58 9.47
CA GLU A 14 -32.94 -10.95 8.98
C GLU A 14 -32.07 -11.78 9.94
N PHE A 15 -31.07 -11.15 10.56
CA PHE A 15 -30.11 -11.77 11.48
C PHE A 15 -30.02 -10.96 12.80
N PRO A 16 -30.98 -11.12 13.73
CA PRO A 16 -31.07 -10.29 14.94
C PRO A 16 -29.88 -10.43 15.90
N GLN A 17 -29.12 -11.52 15.80
CA GLN A 17 -27.94 -11.81 16.64
C GLN A 17 -26.65 -11.20 16.06
N GLN A 18 -26.71 -10.52 14.92
CA GLN A 18 -25.54 -9.92 14.30
C GLN A 18 -25.01 -8.77 15.16
N GLY A 19 -23.70 -8.72 15.37
CA GLY A 19 -23.03 -7.65 16.12
C GLY A 19 -23.11 -6.28 15.44
N VAL A 20 -22.66 -5.26 16.15
CA VAL A 20 -22.65 -3.86 15.69
C VAL A 20 -21.74 -3.71 14.47
N TRP A 21 -22.24 -3.01 13.44
CA TRP A 21 -21.42 -2.67 12.27
C TRP A 21 -20.55 -1.43 12.54
N ALA A 22 -19.39 -1.37 11.91
CA ALA A 22 -18.46 -0.25 11.97
C ALA A 22 -17.96 0.13 10.57
N ASP A 23 -17.75 1.42 10.33
CA ASP A 23 -17.19 1.97 9.09
C ASP A 23 -16.40 3.23 9.46
N GLU A 24 -15.07 3.11 9.48
CA GLU A 24 -14.16 4.16 9.93
C GLU A 24 -13.20 4.52 8.80
N LYS A 25 -13.09 5.81 8.50
CA LYS A 25 -12.25 6.34 7.44
C LYS A 25 -11.39 7.47 7.99
N GLN A 26 -10.09 7.40 7.75
CA GLN A 26 -9.12 8.39 8.21
C GLN A 26 -8.21 8.80 7.05
N VAL A 27 -7.85 10.07 7.00
CA VAL A 27 -6.83 10.60 6.08
C VAL A 27 -5.75 11.28 6.90
N ASP A 28 -4.51 10.81 6.76
CA ASP A 28 -3.33 11.41 7.37
C ASP A 28 -2.48 12.12 6.31
N VAL A 29 -1.95 13.29 6.67
CA VAL A 29 -0.98 14.01 5.84
C VAL A 29 0.42 13.48 6.17
N ILE A 30 1.02 12.77 5.23
CA ILE A 30 2.39 12.22 5.36
C ILE A 30 3.43 13.27 5.01
N SER A 31 3.19 14.06 3.96
CA SER A 31 4.06 15.17 3.57
C SER A 31 3.24 16.26 2.92
N ASN A 32 3.54 17.52 3.23
CA ASN A 32 2.94 18.68 2.56
C ASN A 32 4.05 19.70 2.24
N ARG A 33 4.46 19.73 0.98
CA ARG A 33 5.52 20.59 0.43
C ARG A 33 4.98 21.30 -0.81
N ALA A 34 5.69 22.34 -1.27
CA ALA A 34 5.25 23.18 -2.39
C ALA A 34 4.87 22.40 -3.67
N ASN A 35 5.51 21.26 -3.92
CA ASN A 35 5.36 20.45 -5.13
C ASN A 35 4.98 18.98 -4.84
N LEU A 36 4.75 18.61 -3.57
CA LEU A 36 4.42 17.25 -3.14
C LEU A 36 3.45 17.29 -1.96
N LEU A 37 2.28 16.70 -2.13
CA LEU A 37 1.39 16.33 -1.05
C LEU A 37 1.20 14.81 -1.08
N SER A 38 1.54 14.18 0.03
CA SER A 38 1.47 12.74 0.26
C SER A 38 0.44 12.48 1.34
N LEU A 39 -0.58 11.67 1.06
CA LEU A 39 -1.65 11.30 1.97
C LEU A 39 -1.70 9.80 2.19
N GLN A 40 -2.11 9.40 3.38
CA GLN A 40 -2.50 8.03 3.71
C GLN A 40 -4.01 8.03 3.98
N TYR A 41 -4.75 7.23 3.22
CA TYR A 41 -6.13 6.91 3.51
C TYR A 41 -6.21 5.53 4.16
N SER A 42 -6.81 5.46 5.34
CA SER A 42 -7.09 4.21 6.05
C SER A 42 -8.60 4.00 6.11
N HIS A 43 -9.05 2.79 5.79
CA HIS A 43 -10.45 2.40 5.86
C HIS A 43 -10.59 1.09 6.61
N TYR A 44 -11.32 1.12 7.71
CA TYR A 44 -11.72 -0.05 8.48
C TYR A 44 -13.24 -0.24 8.32
N TRP A 45 -13.68 -1.48 8.11
CA TRP A 45 -15.10 -1.79 8.12
C TRP A 45 -15.39 -3.17 8.68
N TYR A 46 -16.52 -3.27 9.37
CA TYR A 46 -17.09 -4.51 9.84
C TYR A 46 -18.59 -4.46 9.62
N THR A 47 -19.10 -5.40 8.84
CA THR A 47 -20.54 -5.52 8.55
C THR A 47 -21.07 -6.88 9.03
N GLY A 48 -20.52 -7.38 10.15
CA GLY A 48 -20.71 -8.77 10.61
C GLY A 48 -19.74 -9.76 9.95
N GLY A 49 -19.87 -11.04 10.33
CA GLY A 49 -18.99 -12.12 9.87
C GLY A 49 -17.83 -12.40 10.82
N ALA A 50 -16.85 -13.18 10.35
CA ALA A 50 -15.78 -13.73 11.19
C ALA A 50 -14.78 -12.68 11.71
N HIS A 51 -14.50 -11.63 10.94
CA HIS A 51 -13.52 -10.59 11.31
C HIS A 51 -13.80 -9.28 10.57
N PRO A 52 -13.28 -8.14 11.05
CA PRO A 52 -13.28 -6.89 10.28
C PRO A 52 -12.35 -6.96 9.07
N ASN A 53 -12.46 -5.95 8.22
CA ASN A 53 -11.52 -5.70 7.14
C ASN A 53 -10.89 -4.33 7.31
N SER A 54 -9.69 -4.18 6.77
CA SER A 54 -9.03 -2.90 6.68
C SER A 54 -8.27 -2.78 5.37
N SER A 55 -8.14 -1.54 4.91
CA SER A 55 -7.27 -1.20 3.80
C SER A 55 -6.53 0.10 4.10
N ARG A 56 -5.35 0.23 3.50
CA ARG A 56 -4.57 1.45 3.45
C ARG A 56 -4.24 1.76 2.00
N THR A 57 -4.47 3.00 1.59
CA THR A 57 -4.13 3.52 0.28
C THR A 57 -3.30 4.78 0.43
N TYR A 58 -2.24 4.89 -0.36
CA TYR A 58 -1.43 6.08 -0.44
C TYR A 58 -1.75 6.89 -1.69
N TRP A 59 -1.75 8.22 -1.54
CA TRP A 59 -1.91 9.16 -2.63
C TRP A 59 -0.76 10.16 -2.62
N ASN A 60 -0.13 10.35 -3.78
CA ASN A 60 0.90 11.36 -3.99
C ASN A 60 0.40 12.29 -5.09
N PHE A 61 0.46 13.60 -4.87
CA PHE A 61 0.04 14.57 -5.86
C PHE A 61 0.85 15.85 -5.80
N ASN A 62 0.90 16.56 -6.92
CA ASN A 62 1.40 17.93 -6.96
C ASN A 62 0.25 18.87 -6.53
N PRO A 63 0.34 19.56 -5.37
CA PRO A 63 -0.76 20.34 -4.84
C PRO A 63 -1.09 21.59 -5.68
N GLN A 64 -0.18 22.05 -6.53
CA GLN A 64 -0.42 23.20 -7.42
C GLN A 64 -1.27 22.83 -8.63
N THR A 65 -1.20 21.57 -9.07
CA THR A 65 -1.86 21.11 -10.30
C THR A 65 -2.96 20.08 -10.05
N GLY A 66 -3.02 19.50 -8.85
CA GLY A 66 -3.91 18.38 -8.51
C GLY A 66 -3.55 17.06 -9.21
N LYS A 67 -2.46 17.02 -9.99
CA LYS A 67 -2.09 15.81 -10.75
C LYS A 67 -1.49 14.74 -9.82
N PRO A 68 -1.91 13.47 -9.97
CA PRO A 68 -1.30 12.36 -9.23
C PRO A 68 0.15 12.14 -9.69
N ILE A 69 1.01 11.76 -8.75
CA ILE A 69 2.41 11.42 -8.99
C ILE A 69 2.52 9.89 -8.98
N ARG A 70 2.98 9.32 -10.09
CA ARG A 70 3.21 7.88 -10.28
C ARG A 70 4.71 7.58 -10.22
N LEU A 71 5.06 6.30 -10.03
CA LEU A 71 6.46 5.86 -10.12
C LEU A 71 7.12 6.26 -11.44
N SER A 72 6.38 6.23 -12.55
CA SER A 72 6.86 6.67 -13.86
C SER A 72 7.20 8.15 -13.95
N ASP A 73 6.66 8.99 -13.07
CA ASP A 73 6.99 10.42 -13.01
C ASP A 73 8.29 10.65 -12.24
N LEU A 74 8.63 9.74 -11.33
CA LEU A 74 9.80 9.82 -10.44
C LEU A 74 11.02 9.07 -11.01
N LEU A 75 10.78 7.94 -11.68
CA LEU A 75 11.83 6.98 -12.03
C LEU A 75 12.03 6.89 -13.55
N VAL A 76 13.27 6.60 -13.96
CA VAL A 76 13.70 6.51 -15.36
C VAL A 76 12.97 5.38 -16.10
N LYS A 77 12.81 5.50 -17.42
CA LYS A 77 12.17 4.44 -18.22
C LYS A 77 12.90 3.10 -18.03
N GLY A 78 12.14 2.03 -17.81
CA GLY A 78 12.71 0.70 -17.54
C GLY A 78 13.15 0.48 -16.09
N TYR A 79 12.73 1.33 -15.13
CA TYR A 79 13.04 1.16 -13.71
C TYR A 79 12.55 -0.16 -13.10
N ALA A 80 11.44 -0.72 -13.62
CA ALA A 80 10.67 -1.75 -12.93
C ALA A 80 11.46 -3.01 -12.53
N PRO A 81 12.28 -3.64 -13.39
CA PRO A 81 13.05 -4.82 -12.99
C PRO A 81 14.01 -4.53 -11.83
N LYS A 82 14.75 -3.41 -11.88
CA LYS A 82 15.70 -3.03 -10.83
C LYS A 82 14.98 -2.67 -9.53
N LEU A 83 13.86 -1.94 -9.62
CA LEU A 83 13.05 -1.60 -8.45
C LEU A 83 12.49 -2.86 -7.78
N ASN A 84 11.99 -3.83 -8.57
CA ASN A 84 11.49 -5.10 -8.04
C ASN A 84 12.59 -5.88 -7.32
N THR A 85 13.81 -5.96 -7.89
CA THR A 85 14.94 -6.63 -7.20
C THR A 85 15.26 -5.97 -5.85
N ILE A 86 15.26 -4.63 -5.77
CA ILE A 86 15.51 -3.91 -4.53
C ILE A 86 14.36 -4.15 -3.54
N ALA A 87 13.11 -3.99 -4.00
CA ALA A 87 11.91 -4.17 -3.20
C ALA A 87 11.78 -5.60 -2.65
N GLU A 88 12.11 -6.62 -3.44
CA GLU A 88 12.07 -8.02 -3.03
C GLU A 88 13.02 -8.30 -1.86
N LYS A 89 14.23 -7.71 -1.86
CA LYS A 89 15.17 -7.82 -0.74
C LYS A 89 14.53 -7.31 0.56
N HIS A 90 13.88 -6.14 0.52
CA HIS A 90 13.17 -5.57 1.67
C HIS A 90 11.96 -6.41 2.09
N PHE A 91 11.20 -6.91 1.11
CA PHE A 91 10.07 -7.81 1.35
C PHE A 91 10.51 -9.09 2.08
N ARG A 92 11.57 -9.75 1.59
CA ARG A 92 12.13 -10.95 2.21
C ARG A 92 12.63 -10.67 3.62
N GLN A 93 13.24 -9.51 3.87
CA GLN A 93 13.66 -9.12 5.22
C GLN A 93 12.46 -8.96 6.17
N VAL A 94 11.42 -8.21 5.76
CA VAL A 94 10.21 -7.98 6.56
C VAL A 94 9.47 -9.29 6.83
N ARG A 95 9.41 -10.19 5.84
CA ARG A 95 8.76 -11.50 5.95
C ARG A 95 9.67 -12.62 6.46
N LYS A 96 10.93 -12.31 6.79
CA LYS A 96 11.95 -13.24 7.30
C LYS A 96 12.18 -14.47 6.41
N LEU A 97 12.16 -14.27 5.10
CA LEU A 97 12.37 -15.30 4.09
C LEU A 97 13.85 -15.46 3.74
N ALA A 98 14.29 -16.68 3.44
CA ALA A 98 15.63 -16.89 2.91
C ALA A 98 15.76 -16.33 1.47
N ALA A 99 16.99 -16.04 1.03
CA ALA A 99 17.25 -15.40 -0.26
C ALA A 99 16.67 -16.17 -1.46
N ASN A 100 16.72 -17.51 -1.41
CA ASN A 100 16.29 -18.39 -2.50
C ASN A 100 14.99 -19.15 -2.17
N GLU A 101 14.28 -18.74 -1.11
CA GLU A 101 13.01 -19.37 -0.76
C GLU A 101 11.93 -18.99 -1.78
N SER A 102 11.16 -19.98 -2.23
CA SER A 102 10.00 -19.75 -3.10
C SER A 102 8.97 -18.93 -2.34
N LEU A 103 8.55 -17.80 -2.92
CA LEU A 103 7.56 -16.89 -2.33
C LEU A 103 6.21 -17.61 -2.21
N ASN A 104 5.86 -18.39 -3.22
CA ASN A 104 4.59 -19.12 -3.27
C ASN A 104 4.56 -20.29 -2.28
N ARG A 105 5.69 -20.99 -2.09
CA ARG A 105 5.79 -22.01 -1.03
C ARG A 105 5.78 -21.39 0.37
N ALA A 106 6.26 -20.17 0.52
CA ALA A 106 6.15 -19.38 1.75
C ALA A 106 4.73 -18.79 1.97
N GLY A 107 3.77 -19.06 1.07
CA GLY A 107 2.36 -18.69 1.23
C GLY A 107 1.97 -17.35 0.60
N PHE A 108 2.83 -16.77 -0.23
CA PHE A 108 2.52 -15.55 -1.00
C PHE A 108 1.97 -15.87 -2.39
N TRP A 109 1.29 -14.92 -3.03
CA TRP A 109 0.57 -15.13 -4.29
C TRP A 109 1.19 -14.32 -5.43
N PHE A 110 2.49 -14.49 -5.65
CA PHE A 110 3.16 -13.83 -6.76
C PHE A 110 3.05 -14.66 -8.04
N GLU A 111 2.68 -14.01 -9.14
CA GLU A 111 2.60 -14.67 -10.45
C GLU A 111 3.97 -15.24 -10.81
N LYS A 112 4.01 -16.52 -11.20
CA LYS A 112 5.25 -17.24 -11.58
C LYS A 112 6.33 -17.22 -10.49
N ASP A 113 5.95 -17.05 -9.23
CA ASP A 113 6.87 -16.95 -8.10
C ASP A 113 7.84 -15.75 -8.21
N GLN A 114 7.44 -14.70 -8.93
CA GLN A 114 8.26 -13.50 -9.17
C GLN A 114 7.69 -12.30 -8.41
N PHE A 115 8.49 -11.73 -7.53
CA PHE A 115 8.12 -10.53 -6.80
C PHE A 115 7.79 -9.37 -7.75
N GLN A 116 6.67 -8.70 -7.50
CA GLN A 116 6.29 -7.47 -8.17
C GLN A 116 5.83 -6.46 -7.12
N VAL A 117 6.42 -5.27 -7.12
CA VAL A 117 5.96 -4.19 -6.28
C VAL A 117 4.61 -3.68 -6.77
N ASN A 118 3.70 -3.34 -5.85
CA ASN A 118 2.41 -2.75 -6.20
C ASN A 118 2.53 -1.26 -6.53
N THR A 119 1.41 -0.63 -6.86
CA THR A 119 1.32 0.82 -7.10
C THR A 119 0.83 1.60 -5.87
N ASN A 120 0.70 0.95 -4.71
CA ASN A 120 0.25 1.57 -3.47
C ASN A 120 1.45 2.03 -2.66
N PHE A 121 1.97 3.20 -3.03
CA PHE A 121 3.21 3.73 -2.47
C PHE A 121 3.08 5.17 -1.99
N VAL A 122 3.92 5.58 -1.05
CA VAL A 122 4.05 6.97 -0.62
C VAL A 122 5.50 7.43 -0.67
N ILE A 123 5.68 8.69 -1.06
CA ILE A 123 6.97 9.39 -0.97
C ILE A 123 7.14 9.87 0.46
N SER A 124 8.10 9.27 1.19
CA SER A 124 8.47 9.66 2.54
C SER A 124 9.79 10.44 2.54
N PRO A 125 10.18 11.07 3.67
CA PRO A 125 11.47 11.74 3.77
C PRO A 125 12.68 10.80 3.62
N GLN A 126 12.53 9.50 3.87
CA GLN A 126 13.62 8.52 3.84
C GLN A 126 13.66 7.65 2.58
N GLY A 127 12.57 7.61 1.80
CA GLY A 127 12.50 6.79 0.60
C GLY A 127 11.07 6.59 0.09
N LEU A 128 10.87 5.49 -0.63
CA LEU A 128 9.53 5.04 -1.03
C LEU A 128 9.05 3.98 -0.06
N ILE A 129 7.82 4.13 0.44
CA ILE A 129 7.13 3.11 1.22
C ILE A 129 6.08 2.47 0.34
N PHE A 130 6.04 1.14 0.27
CA PHE A 130 4.99 0.37 -0.40
C PHE A 130 4.21 -0.44 0.62
N PHE A 131 2.90 -0.49 0.46
CA PHE A 131 2.01 -1.20 1.38
C PHE A 131 1.12 -2.18 0.63
N PHE A 132 1.27 -3.47 0.94
CA PHE A 132 0.41 -4.55 0.47
C PHE A 132 -0.67 -4.80 1.51
N ASN A 133 -1.92 -4.64 1.11
CA ASN A 133 -3.07 -4.86 1.98
C ASN A 133 -3.27 -6.35 2.32
N PRO A 134 -4.01 -6.67 3.40
CA PRO A 134 -4.50 -8.04 3.59
C PRO A 134 -5.22 -8.53 2.32
N TYR A 135 -5.06 -9.81 2.00
CA TYR A 135 -5.55 -10.43 0.76
C TYR A 135 -4.89 -9.99 -0.55
N GLU A 136 -3.95 -9.04 -0.54
CA GLU A 136 -3.32 -8.58 -1.78
C GLU A 136 -2.31 -9.61 -2.31
N ILE A 137 -1.45 -10.12 -1.43
CA ILE A 137 -0.38 -11.06 -1.79
C ILE A 137 -0.35 -12.31 -0.91
N ALA A 138 -1.28 -12.44 0.05
CA ALA A 138 -1.35 -13.57 0.99
C ALA A 138 -2.72 -13.59 1.70
N PRO A 139 -3.11 -14.71 2.35
CA PRO A 139 -4.32 -14.77 3.16
C PRO A 139 -4.37 -13.69 4.24
N TYR A 140 -5.58 -13.33 4.70
CA TYR A 140 -5.78 -12.36 5.78
C TYR A 140 -4.93 -12.60 7.03
N ALA A 141 -4.79 -13.87 7.43
CA ALA A 141 -4.01 -14.26 8.60
C ALA A 141 -2.53 -13.86 8.53
N SER A 142 -1.99 -13.67 7.31
CA SER A 142 -0.62 -13.19 7.09
C SER A 142 -0.47 -11.68 7.33
N GLY A 143 -1.58 -10.95 7.47
CA GLY A 143 -1.61 -9.50 7.64
C GLY A 143 -1.07 -8.73 6.43
N SER A 144 -1.04 -7.41 6.57
CA SER A 144 -0.43 -6.51 5.58
C SER A 144 1.10 -6.63 5.54
N THR A 145 1.71 -6.15 4.46
CA THR A 145 3.17 -5.98 4.36
C THR A 145 3.49 -4.54 4.05
N GLU A 146 4.37 -3.92 4.82
CA GLU A 146 4.94 -2.61 4.51
C GLU A 146 6.44 -2.80 4.23
N ILE A 147 6.93 -2.23 3.13
CA ILE A 147 8.35 -2.19 2.80
C ILE A 147 8.76 -0.75 2.56
N GLN A 148 9.89 -0.35 3.15
CA GLN A 148 10.49 0.96 2.93
C GLN A 148 11.80 0.78 2.19
N ILE A 149 11.91 1.39 1.01
CA ILE A 149 13.13 1.38 0.20
C ILE A 149 13.82 2.73 0.36
N PRO A 150 15.02 2.80 0.97
CA PRO A 150 15.77 4.04 1.13
C PRO A 150 16.21 4.63 -0.21
N TYR A 151 16.25 5.97 -0.32
CA TYR A 151 16.72 6.66 -1.54
C TYR A 151 18.10 6.18 -2.03
N THR A 152 18.99 5.86 -1.09
CA THR A 152 20.35 5.37 -1.37
C THR A 152 20.38 4.07 -2.17
N GLU A 153 19.34 3.23 -2.11
CA GLU A 153 19.30 1.96 -2.83
C GLU A 153 18.78 2.08 -4.27
N PHE A 154 18.07 3.17 -4.60
CA PHE A 154 17.50 3.37 -5.96
C PHE A 154 17.85 4.72 -6.59
N GLN A 155 18.84 5.45 -6.07
CA GLN A 155 19.26 6.76 -6.59
C GLN A 155 19.50 6.76 -8.11
N ASN A 156 20.09 5.68 -8.65
CA ASN A 156 20.37 5.53 -10.09
C ASN A 156 19.12 5.30 -10.94
N LEU A 157 17.96 5.09 -10.31
CA LEU A 157 16.66 4.97 -10.98
C LEU A 157 15.89 6.28 -10.96
N ILE A 158 16.30 7.28 -10.17
CA ILE A 158 15.62 8.56 -10.04
C ILE A 158 15.89 9.40 -11.30
N LYS A 159 14.85 10.02 -11.86
CA LYS A 159 15.00 10.99 -12.96
C LYS A 159 15.71 12.26 -12.47
N ASP A 160 16.39 12.96 -13.37
CA ASP A 160 16.90 14.29 -13.08
C ASP A 160 15.75 15.28 -12.80
N LYS A 161 15.96 16.21 -11.85
CA LYS A 161 14.99 17.26 -11.47
C LYS A 161 13.61 16.72 -11.03
N THR A 162 13.59 15.71 -10.17
CA THR A 162 12.33 15.16 -9.63
C THR A 162 11.80 15.95 -8.44
N LEU A 163 10.57 15.61 -8.04
CA LEU A 163 9.89 16.08 -6.83
C LEU A 163 10.47 15.47 -5.54
N LEU A 164 11.41 14.52 -5.68
CA LEU A 164 12.05 13.87 -4.54
C LEU A 164 13.03 14.85 -3.90
N PRO A 165 13.16 14.86 -2.55
CA PRO A 165 14.20 15.63 -1.90
C PRO A 165 15.57 15.21 -2.45
N PRO A 166 16.53 16.14 -2.59
CA PRO A 166 17.91 15.77 -2.91
C PRO A 166 18.43 14.78 -1.86
N PRO A 167 19.30 13.84 -2.26
CA PRO A 167 19.91 12.88 -1.34
C PRO A 167 20.71 13.55 -0.23
#